data_AF-A0ABD5W9C1-F1
#
_entry.id   AF-A0ABD5W9C1-F1
#
_cell.length_a   1.000
_cell.length_b   1.000
_cell.length_c   1.000
_cell.angle_alpha   90.00
_cell.angle_beta   90.00
_cell.angle_gamma   90.00
#
_symmetry.space_group_name_H-M   'P 1'
#
loop_
_entity.id
_entity.type
_entity.pdbx_description
1 polymer ?
#
loop_
_entity_poly.entity_id
_entity_poly.type
_entity_poly.pdbx_seq_one_letter_code
_entity_poly.pdbx_strand_id
1 'polypeptide(L)'
;MGESPSLRNQLRADLTDNQWVTVTAIGLALVAFVLVSLDSSPLPVSIDFGAEFLLSLSLMDMAFAYDDYWPVEYRPMHAVMWTLLFGAVTTVVFLGVYELGLSQVKNTTASIAAFLITVGLQFGSAILYARNR
;
A
#
# COMPACT_ATOMS: atom_id res chain seq x y z
N MET A 1 18.12 24.57 29.16
CA MET A 1 16.89 25.03 28.49
C MET A 1 17.12 24.92 27.01
N GLY A 2 16.62 23.86 26.37
CA GLY A 2 16.67 23.71 24.92
C GLY A 2 15.51 24.49 24.32
N GLU A 3 15.80 25.35 23.35
CA GLU A 3 14.77 26.06 22.60
C GLU A 3 13.79 25.05 22.00
N SER A 4 12.50 25.20 22.30
CA SER A 4 11.46 24.40 21.67
C SER A 4 11.49 24.66 20.16
N PRO A 5 11.59 23.61 19.31
CA PRO A 5 11.66 23.79 17.88
C PRO A 5 10.46 24.59 17.37
N SER A 6 10.71 25.58 16.52
CA SER A 6 9.64 26.43 15.98
C SER A 6 8.54 25.57 15.33
N LEU A 7 7.29 25.99 15.48
CA LEU A 7 6.11 25.24 15.01
C LEU A 7 6.20 24.90 13.51
N ARG A 8 6.89 25.74 12.72
CA ARG A 8 7.22 25.50 11.31
C ARG A 8 8.19 24.34 11.11
N ASN A 9 9.22 24.22 11.94
CA ASN A 9 10.19 23.14 11.86
C ASN A 9 9.58 21.82 12.34
N GLN A 10 8.69 21.84 13.33
CA GLN A 10 7.90 20.67 13.72
C GLN A 10 6.98 20.22 12.59
N LEU A 11 6.16 21.12 12.03
CA LEU A 11 5.30 20.79 10.89
C LEU A 11 6.09 20.26 9.69
N ARG A 12 7.26 20.83 9.41
CA ARG A 12 8.10 20.37 8.32
C ARG A 12 8.67 18.98 8.60
N ALA A 13 9.11 18.71 9.83
CA ALA A 13 9.61 17.40 10.21
C ALA A 13 8.49 16.35 10.07
N ASP A 14 7.33 16.58 10.67
CA ASP A 14 6.14 15.71 10.57
C ASP A 14 5.78 15.40 9.11
N LEU A 15 5.70 16.43 8.26
CA LEU A 15 5.31 16.27 6.85
C LEU A 15 6.37 15.57 5.99
N THR A 16 7.64 15.61 6.39
CA THR A 16 8.75 15.00 5.60
C THR A 16 9.21 13.65 6.14
N ASP A 17 8.77 13.27 7.33
CA ASP A 17 9.20 12.06 8.01
C ASP A 17 8.79 10.81 7.22
N ASN A 18 7.55 10.80 6.71
CA ASN A 18 6.99 9.68 5.94
C ASN A 18 7.08 9.86 4.42
N GLN A 19 7.76 10.92 3.94
CA GLN A 19 7.86 11.22 2.51
C GLN A 19 8.49 10.07 1.71
N TRP A 20 9.46 9.36 2.29
CA TRP A 20 10.09 8.21 1.62
C TRP A 20 9.12 7.05 1.41
N VAL A 21 8.25 6.77 2.38
CA VAL A 21 7.23 5.73 2.27
C VAL A 21 6.24 6.08 1.18
N THR A 22 5.72 7.30 1.18
CA THR A 22 4.81 7.80 0.15
C THR A 22 5.44 7.71 -1.24
N VAL A 23 6.70 8.12 -1.40
CA VAL A 23 7.42 7.99 -2.67
C VAL A 23 7.57 6.54 -3.10
N THR A 24 7.94 5.63 -2.19
CA THR A 24 8.06 4.20 -2.53
C THR A 24 6.73 3.53 -2.83
N ALA A 25 5.66 3.89 -2.14
CA ALA A 25 4.31 3.38 -2.39
C ALA A 25 3.79 3.86 -3.76
N ILE A 26 3.97 5.14 -4.09
CA ILE A 26 3.66 5.68 -5.42
C ILE A 26 4.50 4.96 -6.49
N GLY A 27 5.79 4.77 -6.25
CA GLY A 27 6.67 4.04 -7.16
C GLY A 27 6.21 2.60 -7.40
N LEU A 28 5.85 1.87 -6.34
CA LEU A 28 5.28 0.53 -6.41
C LEU A 28 3.96 0.50 -7.17
N ALA A 29 3.05 1.44 -6.89
CA ALA A 29 1.77 1.55 -7.58
C ALA A 29 1.97 1.80 -9.09
N LEU A 30 2.89 2.70 -9.46
CA LEU A 30 3.22 2.97 -10.87
C LEU A 30 3.87 1.77 -11.56
N VAL A 31 4.79 1.08 -10.88
CA VAL A 31 5.42 -0.13 -11.42
C VAL A 31 4.38 -1.23 -11.61
N ALA A 32 3.50 -1.45 -10.63
CA ALA A 32 2.44 -2.44 -10.72
C ALA A 32 1.46 -2.10 -11.86
N PHE A 33 1.05 -0.84 -11.97
CA PHE A 33 0.23 -0.34 -13.08
C PHE A 33 0.91 -0.64 -14.43
N VAL A 34 2.13 -0.15 -14.64
CA VAL A 34 2.86 -0.36 -15.90
C VAL A 34 3.03 -1.86 -16.20
N LEU A 35 3.37 -2.69 -15.21
CA LEU A 35 3.54 -4.13 -15.40
C LEU A 35 2.24 -4.83 -15.81
N VAL A 36 1.08 -4.42 -15.31
CA VAL A 36 -0.23 -4.97 -15.70
C VAL A 36 -0.69 -4.44 -17.06
N SER A 37 -0.41 -3.17 -17.37
CA SER A 37 -0.68 -2.53 -18.67
C SER A 37 0.09 -3.14 -19.86
N LEU A 38 1.18 -3.88 -19.62
CA LEU A 38 1.95 -4.51 -20.69
C LEU A 38 1.21 -5.73 -21.26
N ASP A 39 1.12 -5.82 -22.58
CA ASP A 39 0.49 -6.92 -23.34
C ASP A 39 1.11 -8.32 -23.06
N SER A 40 2.28 -8.34 -22.41
CA SER A 40 3.00 -9.53 -21.94
C SER A 40 3.19 -9.51 -20.42
N SER A 41 2.15 -9.15 -19.67
CA SER A 41 2.24 -9.05 -18.22
C SER A 41 2.54 -10.40 -17.58
N PRO A 42 3.52 -10.47 -16.65
CA PRO A 42 3.72 -11.66 -15.82
C PRO A 42 2.66 -11.79 -14.69
N LEU A 43 1.76 -10.81 -14.54
CA LEU A 43 0.76 -10.78 -13.49
C LEU A 43 -0.59 -11.32 -14.01
N PRO A 44 -1.27 -12.20 -13.25
CA PRO A 44 -2.53 -12.83 -13.65
C PRO A 44 -3.74 -11.89 -13.44
N VAL A 45 -3.58 -10.61 -13.76
CA VAL A 45 -4.67 -9.62 -13.70
C VAL A 45 -5.15 -9.39 -15.13
N SER A 46 -6.47 -9.39 -15.34
CA SER A 46 -7.01 -8.97 -16.63
C SER A 46 -6.56 -7.54 -16.96
N ILE A 47 -6.36 -7.23 -18.25
CA ILE A 47 -6.08 -5.87 -18.74
C ILE A 47 -7.30 -4.93 -18.59
N ASP A 48 -8.37 -5.36 -17.92
CA ASP A 48 -9.47 -4.45 -17.56
C ASP A 48 -8.95 -3.39 -16.59
N PHE A 49 -8.96 -2.13 -17.05
CA PHE A 49 -8.51 -0.93 -16.34
C PHE A 49 -8.97 -0.87 -14.87
N GLY A 50 -10.14 -1.43 -14.54
CA GLY A 50 -10.66 -1.49 -13.18
C GLY A 50 -9.81 -2.33 -12.22
N ALA A 51 -9.35 -3.52 -12.63
CA ALA A 51 -8.57 -4.40 -11.76
C ALA A 51 -7.15 -3.87 -11.53
N GLU A 52 -6.54 -3.35 -12.58
CA GLU A 52 -5.23 -2.67 -12.54
C GLU A 52 -5.25 -1.43 -11.65
N PHE A 53 -6.27 -0.58 -11.81
CA PHE A 53 -6.45 0.60 -10.98
C PHE A 53 -6.63 0.25 -9.50
N LEU A 54 -7.44 -0.76 -9.19
CA LEU A 54 -7.68 -1.19 -7.81
C LEU A 54 -6.45 -1.82 -7.16
N LEU A 55 -5.63 -2.57 -7.91
CA LEU A 55 -4.34 -3.05 -7.41
C LEU A 55 -3.41 -1.87 -7.09
N SER A 56 -3.31 -0.90 -8.00
CA SER A 56 -2.47 0.29 -7.81
C SER A 56 -2.93 1.14 -6.61
N LEU A 57 -4.25 1.28 -6.45
CA LEU A 57 -4.84 1.97 -5.31
C LEU A 57 -4.54 1.24 -3.99
N SER A 58 -4.64 -0.09 -3.96
CA SER A 58 -4.32 -0.89 -2.76
C SER A 58 -2.85 -0.79 -2.34
N LEU A 59 -1.94 -0.56 -3.29
CA LEU A 59 -0.53 -0.30 -3.01
C LEU A 59 -0.32 1.11 -2.43
N MET A 60 -1.10 2.08 -2.90
CA MET A 60 -1.07 3.45 -2.39
C MET A 60 -1.66 3.54 -0.97
N ASP A 61 -2.71 2.76 -0.66
CA ASP A 61 -3.35 2.74 0.66
C ASP A 61 -2.39 2.35 1.80
N MET A 62 -1.32 1.61 1.50
CA MET A 62 -0.28 1.31 2.49
C MET A 62 0.50 2.52 2.99
N ALA A 63 0.62 3.58 2.17
CA ALA A 63 1.27 4.81 2.64
C ALA A 63 0.46 5.45 3.78
N PHE A 64 -0.87 5.43 3.68
CA PHE A 64 -1.75 5.92 4.74
C PHE A 64 -1.71 5.02 5.98
N ALA A 65 -1.77 3.69 5.78
CA ALA A 65 -1.69 2.76 6.91
C ALA A 65 -0.34 2.84 7.66
N TYR A 66 0.75 3.16 6.96
CA TYR A 66 2.04 3.40 7.58
C TYR A 66 2.05 4.70 8.39
N ASP A 67 1.55 5.80 7.80
CA ASP A 67 1.49 7.13 8.43
C ASP A 67 0.68 7.11 9.74
N ASP A 68 -0.49 6.45 9.73
CA ASP A 68 -1.42 6.45 10.87
C ASP A 68 -1.00 5.53 12.03
N TYR A 69 -0.30 4.42 11.77
CA TYR A 69 -0.12 3.34 12.75
C TYR A 69 1.32 2.93 13.02
N TRP A 70 2.28 3.31 12.17
CA TRP A 70 3.67 2.90 12.35
C TRP A 70 4.51 3.97 13.06
N PRO A 71 5.27 3.62 14.12
CA PRO A 71 6.19 4.57 14.75
C PRO A 71 7.26 5.06 13.79
N VAL A 72 7.35 6.38 13.63
CA VAL A 72 8.38 7.04 12.81
C VAL A 72 9.77 7.04 13.46
N GLU A 73 9.93 6.31 14.56
CA GLU A 73 11.16 6.23 15.37
C GLU A 73 12.31 5.47 14.67
N TYR A 74 12.08 4.91 13.48
CA TYR A 74 13.06 4.10 12.75
C TYR A 74 13.73 4.84 11.59
N ARG A 75 15.01 4.53 11.36
CA ARG A 75 15.79 5.04 10.20
C ARG A 75 15.00 4.84 8.90
N PRO A 76 15.05 5.79 7.94
CA PRO A 76 14.25 5.77 6.71
C PRO A 76 14.40 4.49 5.88
N MET A 77 15.53 3.78 6.00
CA MET A 77 15.74 2.48 5.35
C MET A 77 14.78 1.38 5.84
N HIS A 78 14.36 1.39 7.11
CA HIS A 78 13.42 0.41 7.65
C HIS A 78 12.00 0.68 7.14
N ALA A 79 11.65 1.96 6.99
CA ALA A 79 10.40 2.39 6.39
C ALA A 79 10.28 1.86 4.95
N VAL A 80 11.33 2.03 4.14
CA VAL A 80 11.39 1.51 2.77
C VAL A 80 11.29 -0.02 2.72
N MET A 81 12.04 -0.73 3.58
CA MET A 81 11.97 -2.19 3.63
C MET A 81 10.57 -2.69 4.03
N TRP A 82 9.93 -2.01 4.98
CA TRP A 82 8.55 -2.29 5.37
C TRP A 82 7.62 -2.13 4.17
N THR A 83 7.69 -0.99 3.46
CA THR A 83 6.84 -0.74 2.28
C THR A 83 7.04 -1.77 1.18
N LEU A 84 8.26 -2.24 0.94
CA LEU A 84 8.54 -3.29 -0.04
C LEU A 84 7.94 -4.65 0.37
N LEU A 85 8.12 -5.06 1.63
CA LEU A 85 7.60 -6.33 2.14
C LEU A 85 6.07 -6.32 2.18
N PHE A 86 5.47 -5.26 2.73
CA PHE A 86 4.02 -5.11 2.79
C PHE A 86 3.41 -4.91 1.39
N GLY A 87 4.14 -4.23 0.51
CA GLY A 87 3.91 -4.16 -0.94
C GLY A 87 3.71 -5.55 -1.55
N ALA A 88 4.71 -6.41 -1.37
CA ALA A 88 4.67 -7.77 -1.89
C ALA A 88 3.51 -8.60 -1.29
N VAL A 89 3.27 -8.50 0.02
CA VAL A 89 2.16 -9.20 0.68
C VAL A 89 0.81 -8.74 0.11
N THR A 90 0.63 -7.44 -0.06
CA THR A 90 -0.58 -6.85 -0.66
C THR A 90 -0.80 -7.37 -2.07
N THR A 91 0.24 -7.37 -2.91
CA THR A 91 0.14 -7.90 -4.27
C THR A 91 -0.27 -9.38 -4.25
N VAL A 92 0.37 -10.20 -3.41
CA VAL A 92 0.04 -11.63 -3.30
C VAL A 92 -1.40 -11.84 -2.83
N VAL A 93 -1.85 -11.10 -1.81
CA VAL A 93 -3.22 -11.19 -1.29
C VAL A 93 -4.23 -10.74 -2.34
N PHE A 94 -3.99 -9.61 -3.00
CA PHE A 94 -4.88 -9.10 -4.04
C PHE A 94 -5.01 -10.10 -5.19
N LEU A 95 -3.88 -10.60 -5.72
CA LEU A 95 -3.88 -11.57 -6.81
C LEU A 95 -4.56 -12.89 -6.40
N GLY A 96 -4.27 -13.41 -5.22
CA GLY A 96 -4.87 -14.64 -4.73
C GLY A 96 -6.39 -14.53 -4.60
N VAL A 97 -6.89 -13.42 -4.03
CA VAL A 97 -8.34 -13.17 -3.92
C VAL A 97 -8.96 -12.91 -5.29
N TYR A 98 -8.26 -12.21 -6.17
CA TYR A 98 -8.73 -11.90 -7.52
C TYR A 98 -8.88 -13.16 -8.38
N GLU A 99 -7.88 -14.05 -8.41
CA GLU A 99 -7.94 -15.32 -9.12
C GLU A 99 -9.04 -16.23 -8.58
N LEU A 100 -9.16 -16.34 -7.25
CA LEU A 100 -10.26 -17.07 -6.63
C LEU A 100 -11.61 -16.46 -7.00
N GLY A 101 -11.71 -15.15 -7.01
CA GLY A 101 -12.90 -14.41 -7.42
C GLY A 101 -13.27 -14.68 -8.88
N LEU A 102 -12.31 -14.65 -9.80
CA LEU A 102 -12.54 -14.94 -11.22
C LEU A 102 -13.14 -16.33 -11.47
N SER A 103 -12.80 -17.31 -10.63
CA SER A 103 -13.38 -18.66 -10.75
C SER A 103 -14.88 -18.72 -10.41
N GLN A 104 -15.40 -17.73 -9.67
CA GLN A 104 -16.77 -17.73 -9.14
C GLN A 104 -17.63 -16.58 -9.67
N VAL A 105 -17.03 -15.43 -9.98
CA VAL A 105 -17.73 -14.18 -10.31
C VAL A 105 -17.06 -13.44 -11.46
N LYS A 106 -17.77 -12.47 -12.03
CA LYS A 106 -17.24 -11.61 -13.09
C LYS A 106 -16.07 -10.76 -12.60
N ASN A 107 -15.22 -10.38 -13.55
CA ASN A 107 -13.99 -9.62 -13.33
C ASN A 107 -14.14 -8.41 -12.39
N THR A 108 -15.15 -7.57 -12.63
CA THR A 108 -15.41 -6.37 -11.80
C THR A 108 -15.71 -6.72 -10.34
N THR A 109 -16.49 -7.77 -10.10
CA THR A 109 -16.83 -8.20 -8.73
C THR A 109 -15.63 -8.84 -8.05
N ALA A 110 -14.83 -9.63 -8.77
CA ALA A 110 -13.60 -10.23 -8.27
C ALA A 110 -12.58 -9.16 -7.85
N SER A 111 -12.40 -8.12 -8.67
CA SER A 111 -11.45 -7.03 -8.40
C SER A 111 -11.91 -6.12 -7.25
N ILE A 112 -13.20 -5.82 -7.13
CA ILE A 112 -13.73 -5.09 -5.96
C ILE A 112 -13.55 -5.91 -4.67
N ALA A 113 -13.85 -7.23 -4.71
CA ALA A 113 -13.67 -8.09 -3.55
C ALA A 113 -12.20 -8.20 -3.14
N ALA A 114 -11.30 -8.37 -4.11
CA ALA A 114 -9.85 -8.38 -3.89
C ALA A 114 -9.37 -7.09 -3.25
N PHE A 115 -9.82 -5.94 -3.76
CA PHE A 115 -9.50 -4.63 -3.17
C PHE A 115 -9.95 -4.52 -1.71
N LEU A 116 -11.23 -4.78 -1.44
CA LEU A 116 -11.80 -4.62 -0.09
C LEU A 116 -11.15 -5.56 0.93
N ILE A 117 -10.88 -6.81 0.55
CA ILE A 117 -10.20 -7.77 1.43
C ILE A 117 -8.76 -7.33 1.70
N THR A 118 -8.06 -6.87 0.67
CA THR A 118 -6.66 -6.43 0.78
C THR A 118 -6.53 -5.20 1.66
N VAL A 119 -7.33 -4.16 1.40
CA VAL A 119 -7.35 -2.92 2.19
C VAL A 119 -7.83 -3.19 3.62
N GLY A 120 -8.86 -4.02 3.78
CA GLY A 120 -9.35 -4.45 5.09
C GLY A 120 -8.28 -5.18 5.91
N LEU A 121 -7.47 -6.03 5.26
CA LEU A 121 -6.35 -6.71 5.91
C LEU A 121 -5.24 -5.73 6.30
N GLN A 122 -4.90 -4.78 5.42
CA GLN A 122 -3.91 -3.73 5.70
C GLN A 122 -4.30 -2.90 6.92
N PHE A 123 -5.46 -2.23 6.90
CA PHE A 123 -5.92 -1.40 8.01
C PHE A 123 -6.24 -2.24 9.26
N GLY A 124 -6.83 -3.42 9.10
CA GLY A 124 -7.11 -4.32 10.22
C GLY A 124 -5.84 -4.75 10.96
N SER A 125 -4.79 -5.10 10.22
CA SER A 125 -3.49 -5.45 10.82
C SER A 125 -2.83 -4.26 11.51
N ALA A 126 -2.94 -3.06 10.93
CA ALA A 126 -2.42 -1.82 11.49
C ALA A 126 -3.12 -1.43 12.80
N ILE A 127 -4.45 -1.52 12.84
CA ILE A 127 -5.25 -1.28 14.05
C ILE A 127 -4.92 -2.31 15.15
N LEU A 128 -4.79 -3.59 14.79
CA LEU A 128 -4.42 -4.64 15.75
C LEU A 128 -3.03 -4.40 16.34
N TYR A 129 -2.08 -3.95 15.52
CA TYR A 129 -0.75 -3.58 15.99
C TYR A 129 -0.80 -2.40 16.96
N ALA A 130 -1.52 -1.33 16.62
CA ALA A 130 -1.66 -0.15 17.47
C ALA A 130 -2.37 -0.47 18.80
N ARG A 131 -3.32 -1.41 18.82
CA ARG A 131 -3.97 -1.87 20.05
C ARG A 131 -3.02 -2.63 20.99
N ASN A 132 -2.04 -3.35 20.45
CA ASN A 132 -1.11 -4.18 21.22
C ASN A 132 0.16 -3.43 21.68
N ARG A 133 0.30 -2.15 21.29
CA ARG A 133 1.37 -1.25 21.72
C ARG A 133 0.94 -0.42 22.91
#